data_AF-A0A1I6IG94-F1
#
_entry.id   AF-A0A1I6IG94-F1
#
_cell.length_a   1.000
_cell.length_b   1.000
_cell.length_c   1.000
_cell.angle_alpha   90.00
_cell.angle_beta   90.00
_cell.angle_gamma   90.00
#
_symmetry.space_group_name_H-M   'P 1'
#
loop_
_entity.id
_entity.type
_entity.pdbx_description
1 polymer ?
#
loop_
_entity_poly.entity_id
_entity_poly.type
_entity_poly.pdbx_seq_one_letter_code
_entity_poly.pdbx_strand_id
1 'polypeptide(L)' 'MPKCNNCDTFVTPRFARVFGDNEDDIYGCRNCLSVTALVEGHASRDTA' A
#
# COMPACT_ATOMS: atom_id res chain seq x y z
N MET A 1 -6.73 -8.96 8.74
CA MET A 1 -6.83 -8.13 7.51
C MET A 1 -5.59 -7.25 7.48
N PRO A 2 -4.88 -7.14 6.34
CA PRO A 2 -3.75 -6.22 6.23
C PRO A 2 -4.20 -4.79 6.54
N LYS A 3 -3.25 -3.97 7.00
CA LYS A 3 -3.46 -2.55 7.30
C LYS A 3 -2.40 -1.72 6.61
N CYS A 4 -2.73 -0.48 6.29
CA CYS A 4 -1.75 0.48 5.84
C CYS A 4 -0.92 0.96 7.03
N ASN A 5 0.40 0.81 6.98
CA ASN A 5 1.34 1.19 8.02
C ASN A 5 1.55 2.72 8.13
N ASN A 6 0.91 3.52 7.28
CA ASN A 6 0.98 4.98 7.30
C ASN A 6 -0.28 5.65 7.89
N CYS A 7 -1.47 5.05 7.70
CA CYS A 7 -2.73 5.64 8.17
C CYS A 7 -3.64 4.66 8.94
N ASP A 8 -3.12 3.48 9.27
CA ASP A 8 -3.78 2.39 10.01
C ASP A 8 -5.13 1.91 9.43
N THR A 9 -5.47 2.34 8.21
CA THR A 9 -6.70 1.93 7.54
C THR A 9 -6.59 0.49 7.05
N PHE A 10 -7.66 -0.28 7.24
CA PHE A 10 -7.73 -1.65 6.74
C PHE A 10 -7.78 -1.71 5.21
N VAL A 11 -7.09 -2.69 4.65
CA VAL A 11 -7.06 -2.97 3.20
C VAL A 11 -7.27 -4.47 2.96
N THR A 12 -7.57 -4.83 1.71
CA THR A 12 -7.78 -6.23 1.36
C THR A 12 -6.44 -6.93 1.12
N PRO A 13 -6.34 -8.25 1.37
CA PRO A 13 -5.16 -9.04 0.99
C PRO A 13 -4.79 -8.93 -0.50
N ARG A 14 -5.78 -8.74 -1.38
CA ARG A 14 -5.54 -8.53 -2.81
C ARG A 14 -4.91 -7.18 -3.10
N PHE A 15 -5.23 -6.17 -2.29
CA PHE A 15 -4.61 -4.85 -2.41
C PHE A 15 -3.13 -4.93 -2.01
N ALA A 16 -2.84 -5.59 -0.88
CA ALA A 16 -1.48 -5.82 -0.39
C ALA A 16 -0.58 -6.51 -1.42
N ARG A 17 -1.10 -7.55 -2.05
CA ARG A 17 -0.36 -8.29 -3.09
C ARG A 17 0.05 -7.46 -4.31
N VAL A 18 -0.72 -6.42 -4.65
CA VAL A 18 -0.48 -5.64 -5.88
C VAL A 18 0.33 -4.38 -5.59
N PHE A 19 0.10 -3.77 -4.43
CA PHE A 19 0.62 -2.44 -4.10
C PHE A 19 1.57 -2.45 -2.89
N GLY A 20 1.67 -3.55 -2.17
CA GLY A 20 2.63 -3.74 -1.10
C GLY A 20 4.01 -4.13 -1.61
N ASP A 21 4.95 -4.28 -0.69
CA ASP A 21 6.27 -4.83 -0.98
C ASP A 21 6.24 -6.37 -1.04
N ASN A 22 7.42 -7.00 -1.10
CA ASN A 22 7.55 -8.46 -1.17
C ASN A 22 7.03 -9.21 0.06
N GLU A 23 6.77 -8.50 1.16
CA GLU A 23 6.21 -9.04 2.41
C GLU A 23 4.71 -8.72 2.54
N ASP A 24 4.08 -8.22 1.46
CA ASP A 24 2.71 -7.70 1.45
C ASP A 24 2.50 -6.47 2.38
N ASP A 25 3.57 -5.76 2.75
CA ASP A 25 3.50 -4.57 3.59
C ASP A 25 3.15 -3.32 2.78
N ILE A 26 2.20 -2.52 3.29
CA ILE A 26 1.65 -1.36 2.58
C ILE A 26 1.90 -0.10 3.39
N TYR A 27 2.49 0.91 2.74
CA TYR A 27 2.77 2.23 3.31
C TYR A 27 1.91 3.33 2.67
N GLY A 28 1.15 2.99 1.62
CA GLY A 28 0.21 3.90 0.98
C GLY A 28 -1.05 3.19 0.50
N CYS A 29 -2.22 3.70 0.87
CA CYS A 29 -3.51 3.14 0.47
C CYS A 29 -4.43 4.21 -0.12
N ARG A 30 -5.60 3.81 -0.65
CA ARG A 30 -6.58 4.74 -1.24
C ARG A 30 -7.13 5.82 -0.29
N ASN A 31 -6.90 5.68 1.02
CA ASN A 31 -7.34 6.65 2.02
C ASN A 31 -6.32 7.77 2.22
N CYS A 32 -5.02 7.47 2.10
CA CYS A 32 -3.94 8.43 2.33
C CYS A 32 -3.18 8.85 1.06
N LEU A 33 -3.36 8.12 -0.05
CA LEU A 33 -2.78 8.42 -1.36
C LEU A 33 -3.84 8.60 -2.44
N SER A 34 -3.50 9.42 -3.44
CA SER A 34 -4.26 9.52 -4.68
C SER A 34 -4.09 8.26 -5.53
N VAL A 35 -5.04 8.00 -6.44
CA VAL A 35 -4.94 6.86 -7.36
C VAL A 35 -3.70 6.99 -8.25
N THR A 36 -3.32 8.19 -8.67
CA THR A 36 -2.11 8.45 -9.44
C THR A 36 -0.87 7.98 -8.69
N ALA A 37 -0.71 8.37 -7.42
CA ALA A 37 0.44 7.97 -6.61
C ALA A 37 0.51 6.44 -6.39
N LEU A 38 -0.64 5.76 -6.28
CA LEU A 38 -0.69 4.30 -6.19
C LEU A 38 -0.20 3.62 -7.48
N VAL A 39 -0.57 4.16 -8.64
CA VAL A 39 -0.15 3.64 -9.95
C VAL A 39 1.33 3.93 -10.22
N GLU A 40 1.86 5.03 -9.69
CA GLU A 40 3.28 5.38 -9.73
C GLU A 40 4.15 4.53 -8.79
N GLY A 41 3.54 3.69 -7.95
CA GLY A 41 4.26 2.77 -7.06
C GLY A 41 4.55 3.30 -5.66
N HIS A 42 4.03 4.48 -5.27
CA HIS A 42 4.26 5.07 -3.94
C HIS A 42 3.55 4.34 -2.78
N ALA A 43 2.94 3.18 -3.05
CA ALA A 43 2.18 2.41 -2.08
C ALA A 43 3.06 1.50 -1.20
N SER A 44 4.20 1.07 -1.71
CA SER A 44 5.23 0.34 -0.98
C SER A 44 6.41 1.26 -0.66
N ARG A 45 7.28 0.84 0.26
CA ARG A 45 8.60 1.46 0.36
C ARG A 45 9.44 0.89 -0.77
N ASP A 46 10.03 1.75 -1.59
CA ASP A 46 11.07 1.35 -2.54
C ASP A 46 12.20 0.69 -1.73
N THR A 47 12.21 -0.65 -1.70
CA THR A 47 13.40 -1.41 -1.31
C THR A 47 14.35 -1.32 -2.49
N ALA A 48 15.18 -0.26 -2.48
CA ALA A 48 16.37 -0.17 -3.32
C ALA A 48 17.36 -1.29 -2.99
#